data_AF-A0A1S3RC47-F1
#
_entry.id   AF-A0A1S3RC47-F1
#
_cell.length_a   1.000
_cell.length_b   1.000
_cell.length_c   1.000
_cell.angle_alpha   90.00
_cell.angle_beta   90.00
_cell.angle_gamma   90.00
#
_symmetry.space_group_name_H-M   'P 1'
#
loop_
_entity.id
_entity.type
_entity.pdbx_description
1 polymer ?
#
loop_
_entity_poly.entity_id
_entity_poly.type
_entity_poly.pdbx_seq_one_letter_code
_entity_poly.pdbx_strand_id
1 'polypeptide(L)'
;MIHSGAVVAAGVSQGRSTSLKKDFKIFEYFRRDTEKRDFVSAGAAAGVSAAFGAPVGGVLFSLEEGASFWNQMLTWRIFFASMISTFTLNFFLSIYNKKPGDLSSPGLINFGRFESDSVAYNLYEIPLFIVMGAAGGLLGALFNILNYWLTIFRIR
;
A
#
# COMPACT_ATOMS: atom_id res chain seq x y z
N MET A 1 -0.50 -5.34 -6.07
CA MET A 1 0.27 -4.09 -6.00
C MET A 1 1.28 -4.08 -4.86
N ILE A 2 0.86 -4.31 -3.61
CA ILE A 2 1.75 -4.32 -2.43
C ILE A 2 2.95 -5.29 -2.61
N HIS A 3 2.66 -6.57 -2.88
CA HIS A 3 3.70 -7.57 -3.11
C HIS A 3 4.62 -7.22 -4.29
N SER A 4 4.04 -6.75 -5.40
CA SER A 4 4.80 -6.32 -6.58
C SER A 4 5.78 -5.18 -6.25
N GLY A 5 5.32 -4.17 -5.49
CA GLY A 5 6.16 -3.07 -5.03
C GLY A 5 7.30 -3.52 -4.12
N ALA A 6 7.00 -4.43 -3.18
CA ALA A 6 8.00 -5.06 -2.30
C ALA A 6 9.07 -5.83 -3.10
N VAL A 7 8.67 -6.62 -4.11
CA VAL A 7 9.60 -7.36 -4.97
C VAL A 7 10.50 -6.43 -5.78
N VAL A 8 9.93 -5.36 -6.37
CA VAL A 8 10.70 -4.36 -7.12
C VAL A 8 11.71 -3.66 -6.21
N ALA A 9 11.30 -3.24 -5.02
CA ALA A 9 12.20 -2.59 -4.07
C ALA A 9 13.32 -3.53 -3.59
N ALA A 10 13.00 -4.81 -3.30
CA ALA A 10 13.97 -5.82 -2.94
C ALA A 10 14.96 -6.15 -4.08
N GLY A 11 14.52 -6.05 -5.34
CA GLY A 11 15.36 -6.33 -6.50
C GLY A 11 16.29 -5.16 -6.85
N VAL A 12 15.71 -3.97 -7.03
CA VAL A 12 16.45 -2.77 -7.49
C VAL A 12 17.49 -2.31 -6.46
N SER A 13 17.17 -2.37 -5.17
CA SER A 13 18.08 -1.95 -4.09
C SER A 13 19.40 -2.73 -4.05
N GLN A 14 19.43 -3.95 -4.58
CA GLN A 14 20.61 -4.83 -4.50
C GLN A 14 21.63 -4.58 -5.64
N GLY A 15 21.22 -3.87 -6.69
CA GLY A 15 22.09 -3.57 -7.84
C GLY A 15 22.60 -4.80 -8.59
N ARG A 16 21.90 -5.94 -8.48
CA ARG A 16 22.26 -7.20 -9.16
C ARG A 16 21.01 -8.02 -9.48
N SER A 17 21.09 -8.82 -10.53
CA SER A 17 20.10 -9.84 -10.86
C SER A 17 20.68 -11.22 -10.54
N THR A 18 20.20 -11.85 -9.47
CA THR A 18 20.60 -13.20 -9.09
C THR A 18 20.10 -14.23 -10.10
N SER A 19 18.85 -14.09 -10.57
CA SER A 19 18.24 -15.00 -11.57
C SER A 19 18.98 -14.99 -12.91
N LEU A 20 19.45 -13.81 -13.35
CA LEU A 20 20.20 -13.66 -14.61
C LEU A 20 21.72 -13.73 -14.43
N LYS A 21 22.21 -14.03 -13.22
CA LYS A 21 23.64 -14.04 -12.85
C LYS A 21 24.41 -12.78 -13.28
N LYS A 22 23.78 -11.61 -13.19
CA LYS A 22 24.36 -10.32 -13.62
C LYS A 22 24.58 -9.40 -12.42
N ASP A 23 25.83 -8.99 -12.20
CA ASP A 23 26.18 -7.98 -11.19
C ASP A 23 26.55 -6.66 -11.88
N PHE A 24 25.90 -5.57 -11.48
CA PHE A 24 26.14 -4.24 -12.02
C PHE A 24 27.20 -3.46 -11.21
N LYS A 25 27.71 -4.01 -10.10
CA LYS A 25 28.70 -3.38 -9.20
C LYS A 25 28.29 -1.99 -8.68
N ILE A 26 26.98 -1.76 -8.57
CA ILE A 26 26.37 -0.58 -7.94
C ILE A 26 25.64 -1.03 -6.67
N PHE A 27 25.46 -0.11 -5.72
CA PHE A 27 24.63 -0.33 -4.54
C PHE A 27 25.08 -1.49 -3.62
N GLU A 28 26.37 -1.84 -3.64
CA GLU A 28 26.92 -2.91 -2.80
C GLU A 28 26.69 -2.70 -1.30
N TYR A 29 26.70 -1.44 -0.84
CA TYR A 29 26.41 -1.07 0.55
C TYR A 29 25.02 -1.52 1.03
N PHE A 30 24.03 -1.56 0.14
CA PHE A 30 22.64 -1.91 0.47
C PHE A 30 22.39 -3.43 0.47
N ARG A 31 23.43 -4.25 0.29
CA ARG A 31 23.35 -5.72 0.29
C ARG A 31 23.30 -6.33 1.70
N ARG A 32 22.49 -5.73 2.59
CA ARG A 32 22.26 -6.16 3.97
C ARG A 32 20.77 -6.32 4.22
N ASP A 33 20.39 -7.23 5.11
CA ASP A 33 18.98 -7.49 5.40
C ASP A 33 18.25 -6.30 6.03
N THR A 34 18.97 -5.46 6.79
CA THR A 34 18.41 -4.22 7.37
C THR A 34 17.94 -3.26 6.29
N GLU A 35 18.82 -2.93 5.34
CA GLU A 35 18.52 -2.03 4.22
C GLU A 35 17.45 -2.65 3.31
N LYS A 36 17.54 -3.95 3.04
CA LYS A 36 16.58 -4.66 2.21
C LYS A 36 15.18 -4.62 2.81
N ARG A 37 15.06 -4.79 4.13
CA ARG A 37 13.77 -4.67 4.84
C ARG A 37 13.22 -3.24 4.71
N ASP A 38 14.05 -2.23 4.93
CA ASP A 38 13.64 -0.83 4.83
C ASP A 38 13.14 -0.46 3.42
N PHE A 39 13.82 -0.95 2.37
CA PHE A 39 13.37 -0.78 0.99
C PHE A 39 12.08 -1.57 0.70
N VAL A 40 11.95 -2.80 1.21
CA VAL A 40 10.74 -3.60 1.06
C VAL A 40 9.53 -2.91 1.70
N SER A 41 9.69 -2.33 2.90
CA SER A 41 8.66 -1.51 3.54
C SER A 41 8.28 -0.31 2.68
N ALA A 42 9.26 0.41 2.12
CA ALA A 42 8.98 1.51 1.19
C ALA A 42 8.24 1.05 -0.09
N GLY A 43 8.61 -0.10 -0.64
CA GLY A 43 7.96 -0.70 -1.81
C GLY A 43 6.54 -1.17 -1.53
N ALA A 44 6.29 -1.72 -0.34
CA ALA A 44 4.95 -2.10 0.11
C ALA A 44 4.05 -0.86 0.27
N ALA A 45 4.54 0.18 0.94
CA ALA A 45 3.85 1.48 1.06
C ALA A 45 3.48 2.08 -0.30
N ALA A 46 4.45 2.11 -1.22
CA ALA A 46 4.24 2.58 -2.60
C ALA A 46 3.16 1.76 -3.31
N GLY A 47 3.13 0.44 -3.12
CA GLY A 47 2.10 -0.44 -3.66
C GLY A 47 0.69 -0.16 -3.11
N VAL A 48 0.56 0.14 -1.81
CA VAL A 48 -0.70 0.59 -1.20
C VAL A 48 -1.12 1.94 -1.77
N SER A 49 -0.18 2.88 -1.86
CA SER A 49 -0.39 4.23 -2.39
C SER A 49 -0.90 4.20 -3.84
N ALA A 50 -0.29 3.39 -4.70
CA ALA A 50 -0.75 3.21 -6.08
C ALA A 50 -2.10 2.50 -6.18
N ALA A 51 -2.41 1.57 -5.28
CA ALA A 51 -3.70 0.86 -5.31
C ALA A 51 -4.87 1.77 -4.95
N PHE A 52 -4.73 2.58 -3.88
CA PHE A 52 -5.85 3.31 -3.28
C PHE A 52 -5.73 4.84 -3.38
N GLY A 53 -4.63 5.37 -3.92
CA GLY A 53 -4.37 6.82 -3.92
C GLY A 53 -4.10 7.38 -2.53
N ALA A 54 -3.69 6.54 -1.57
CA ALA A 54 -3.56 6.88 -0.15
C ALA A 54 -2.11 6.75 0.35
N PRO A 55 -1.22 7.74 0.07
CA PRO A 55 0.20 7.66 0.42
C PRO A 55 0.45 7.59 1.93
N VAL A 56 -0.27 8.39 2.73
CA VAL A 56 -0.16 8.33 4.20
C VAL A 56 -0.63 6.98 4.74
N GLY A 57 -1.70 6.42 4.15
CA GLY A 57 -2.18 5.07 4.50
C GLY A 57 -1.15 3.99 4.21
N GLY A 58 -0.42 4.08 3.09
CA GLY A 58 0.69 3.17 2.78
C GLY A 58 1.86 3.25 3.77
N VAL A 59 2.17 4.46 4.25
CA VAL A 59 3.19 4.66 5.29
C VAL A 59 2.76 4.03 6.61
N LEU A 60 1.53 4.30 7.06
CA LEU A 60 0.97 3.73 8.29
C LEU A 60 0.93 2.21 8.22
N PHE A 61 0.48 1.64 7.10
CA PHE A 61 0.52 0.20 6.85
C PHE A 61 1.93 -0.38 7.02
N SER A 62 2.95 0.31 6.49
CA SER A 62 4.34 -0.15 6.60
C SER A 62 4.93 0.01 8.00
N LEU A 63 4.41 0.95 8.79
CA LEU A 63 4.78 1.11 10.20
C LEU A 63 4.09 0.06 11.07
N GLU A 64 2.82 -0.24 10.83
CA GLU A 64 2.05 -1.25 11.56
C GLU A 64 2.61 -2.67 11.33
N GLU A 65 2.92 -3.02 10.08
CA GLU A 65 3.43 -4.35 9.72
C GLU A 65 4.96 -4.47 9.88
N GLY A 66 5.69 -3.36 9.75
CA GLY A 66 7.15 -3.37 9.57
C GLY A 66 8.00 -2.75 10.68
N ALA A 67 7.45 -1.85 11.50
CA ALA A 67 8.24 -1.12 12.49
C ALA A 67 8.18 -1.76 13.88
N SER A 68 9.27 -2.41 14.28
CA SER A 68 9.50 -2.73 15.70
C SER A 68 9.84 -1.48 16.53
N PHE A 69 10.32 -0.41 15.88
CA PHE A 69 10.67 0.87 16.48
C PHE A 69 10.48 2.03 15.49
N TRP A 70 10.18 3.22 15.99
CA TRP A 70 9.98 4.40 15.17
C TRP A 70 11.31 4.97 14.66
N ASN A 71 11.48 5.08 13.34
CA ASN A 71 12.63 5.74 12.72
C ASN A 71 12.15 6.87 11.79
N GLN A 72 12.32 8.12 12.25
CA GLN A 72 11.83 9.30 11.54
C GLN A 72 12.38 9.43 10.10
N MET A 73 13.67 9.14 9.90
CA MET A 73 14.30 9.26 8.59
C MET A 73 13.77 8.22 7.62
N LEU A 74 13.53 6.99 8.11
CA LEU A 74 12.93 5.93 7.32
C LEU A 74 11.48 6.28 6.94
N THR A 75 10.67 6.76 7.90
CA THR A 75 9.28 7.18 7.64
C THR A 75 9.20 8.24 6.54
N TRP A 76 10.09 9.24 6.56
CA TRP A 76 10.14 10.25 5.50
C TRP A 76 10.50 9.67 4.12
N ARG A 77 11.43 8.71 4.06
CA ARG A 77 11.78 8.03 2.79
C ARG A 77 10.62 7.19 2.27
N ILE A 78 9.91 6.49 3.14
CA ILE A 78 8.72 5.70 2.80
C ILE A 78 7.59 6.62 2.29
N PHE A 79 7.38 7.75 2.95
CA PHE A 79 6.41 8.75 2.52
C PHE A 79 6.74 9.32 1.14
N PHE A 80 8.00 9.69 0.92
CA PHE A 80 8.47 10.15 -0.38
C PHE A 80 8.22 9.10 -1.48
N ALA A 81 8.62 7.84 -1.25
CA ALA A 81 8.40 6.76 -2.22
C ALA A 81 6.90 6.55 -2.53
N SER A 82 6.03 6.65 -1.53
CA SER A 82 4.59 6.53 -1.69
C SER A 82 4.00 7.65 -2.55
N MET A 83 4.37 8.90 -2.27
CA MET A 83 3.95 10.07 -3.05
C MET A 83 4.39 9.96 -4.51
N ILE A 84 5.65 9.58 -4.75
CA ILE A 84 6.17 9.36 -6.10
C ILE A 84 5.36 8.27 -6.81
N SER A 85 5.07 7.16 -6.16
CA SER A 85 4.29 6.07 -6.78
C SER A 85 2.89 6.51 -7.22
N THR A 86 2.17 7.24 -6.36
CA THR A 86 0.83 7.77 -6.70
C THR A 86 0.90 8.80 -7.81
N PHE A 87 1.86 9.72 -7.75
CA PHE A 87 2.05 10.72 -8.80
C PHE A 87 2.38 10.07 -10.15
N THR A 88 3.32 9.13 -10.18
CA THR A 88 3.72 8.42 -11.40
C THR A 88 2.54 7.67 -12.01
N LEU A 89 1.74 6.95 -11.21
CA LEU A 89 0.55 6.27 -11.70
C LEU A 89 -0.44 7.25 -12.33
N ASN A 90 -0.78 8.31 -11.62
CA ASN A 90 -1.76 9.30 -12.06
C ASN A 90 -1.29 10.02 -13.34
N PHE A 91 0.00 10.36 -13.42
CA PHE A 91 0.60 10.98 -14.60
C PHE A 91 0.51 10.07 -15.85
N PHE A 92 0.86 8.79 -15.73
CA PHE A 92 0.78 7.87 -16.86
C PHE A 92 -0.67 7.54 -17.25
N LEU A 93 -1.59 7.44 -16.28
CA LEU A 93 -3.02 7.26 -16.58
C LEU A 93 -3.61 8.49 -17.27
N SER A 94 -3.24 9.69 -16.86
CA SER A 94 -3.64 10.96 -17.49
C SER A 94 -3.23 11.02 -18.96
N ILE A 95 -2.01 10.60 -19.29
CA ILE A 95 -1.51 10.50 -20.68
C ILE A 95 -2.27 9.42 -21.45
N TYR A 96 -2.44 8.23 -20.87
CA TYR A 96 -3.17 7.12 -21.51
C TYR A 96 -4.61 7.49 -21.85
N ASN A 97 -5.28 8.23 -20.96
CA ASN A 97 -6.64 8.71 -21.13
C ASN A 97 -6.74 9.96 -22.05
N LYS A 98 -5.66 10.35 -22.73
CA LYS A 98 -5.57 11.49 -23.66
C LYS A 98 -5.94 12.84 -23.03
N LYS A 99 -5.79 12.99 -21.71
CA LYS A 99 -6.02 14.25 -20.98
C LYS A 99 -4.76 14.62 -20.20
N PRO A 100 -3.65 14.95 -20.88
CA PRO A 100 -2.39 15.26 -20.21
C PRO A 100 -2.58 16.46 -19.27
N GLY A 101 -2.28 16.27 -17.99
CA GLY A 101 -2.41 17.29 -16.93
C GLY A 101 -3.63 17.14 -16.03
N ASP A 102 -4.62 16.32 -16.41
CA ASP A 102 -5.74 15.97 -15.54
C ASP A 102 -5.34 14.84 -14.57
N LEU A 103 -4.91 15.22 -13.36
CA LEU A 103 -4.48 14.33 -12.29
C LEU A 103 -5.65 13.81 -11.44
N SER A 104 -6.74 13.39 -12.08
CA SER A 104 -7.98 12.96 -11.41
C SER A 104 -7.97 11.52 -10.91
N SER A 105 -6.96 10.71 -11.25
CA SER A 105 -6.90 9.28 -10.93
C SER A 105 -5.69 8.92 -10.04
N PRO A 106 -5.72 9.26 -8.74
CA PRO A 106 -4.61 9.02 -7.81
C PRO A 106 -4.36 7.53 -7.51
N GLY A 107 -5.37 6.68 -7.61
CA GLY A 107 -5.26 5.23 -7.39
C GLY A 107 -5.90 4.41 -8.50
N LEU A 108 -5.72 3.08 -8.42
CA LEU A 108 -6.43 2.13 -9.29
C LEU A 108 -7.94 2.13 -9.02
N ILE A 109 -8.34 2.41 -7.78
CA ILE A 109 -9.74 2.61 -7.38
C ILE A 109 -9.88 4.04 -6.88
N ASN A 110 -10.90 4.75 -7.38
CA ASN A 110 -11.23 6.11 -6.96
C ASN A 110 -12.68 6.13 -6.46
N PHE A 111 -12.89 6.56 -5.22
CA PHE A 111 -14.21 6.61 -4.59
C PHE A 111 -15.04 7.86 -4.95
N GLY A 112 -14.46 8.79 -5.71
CA GLY A 112 -15.11 10.06 -6.07
C GLY A 112 -14.97 11.13 -4.98
N ARG A 113 -15.83 12.14 -5.03
CA ARG A 113 -15.87 13.24 -4.07
C ARG A 113 -17.10 13.11 -3.18
N PHE A 114 -16.90 13.26 -1.87
CA PHE A 114 -17.96 13.20 -0.85
C PHE A 114 -18.16 14.58 -0.19
N GLU A 115 -18.32 15.62 -1.01
CA GLU A 115 -18.40 17.03 -0.56
C GLU A 115 -19.84 17.55 -0.44
N SER A 116 -20.85 16.74 -0.75
CA SER A 116 -22.25 17.17 -0.73
C SER A 116 -22.81 17.20 0.70
N ASP A 117 -23.71 18.16 0.98
CA ASP A 117 -24.45 18.27 2.25
C ASP A 117 -25.22 16.98 2.59
N SER A 118 -25.54 16.15 1.59
CA SER A 118 -26.14 14.83 1.76
C SER A 118 -25.24 13.78 2.44
N VAL A 119 -23.94 14.04 2.58
CA VAL A 119 -22.97 13.16 3.24
C VAL A 119 -22.64 13.65 4.67
N ALA A 120 -23.18 14.79 5.09
CA ALA A 120 -22.98 15.29 6.45
C ALA A 120 -23.66 14.36 7.45
N TYR A 121 -22.92 13.95 8.49
CA TYR A 121 -23.42 13.10 9.56
C TYR A 121 -23.71 13.92 10.81
N ASN A 122 -24.69 13.48 11.59
CA ASN A 122 -25.03 14.09 12.87
C ASN A 122 -24.48 13.27 14.04
N LEU A 123 -24.30 13.90 15.21
CA LEU A 123 -23.79 13.22 16.42
C LEU A 123 -24.68 12.06 16.88
N TYR A 124 -25.99 12.14 16.66
CA TYR A 124 -26.92 11.07 17.04
C TYR A 124 -26.79 9.81 16.16
N GLU A 125 -26.08 9.89 15.02
CA GLU A 125 -25.84 8.76 14.12
C GLU A 125 -24.60 7.94 14.53
N ILE A 126 -23.74 8.46 15.41
CA ILE A 126 -22.54 7.77 15.90
C ILE A 126 -22.83 6.38 16.49
N PRO A 127 -23.86 6.19 17.36
CA PRO A 127 -24.22 4.86 17.83
C PRO A 127 -24.60 3.89 16.71
N LEU A 128 -25.22 4.37 15.62
CA LEU A 128 -25.55 3.53 14.46
C LEU A 128 -24.29 3.08 13.73
N PHE A 129 -23.30 3.96 13.55
CA PHE A 129 -22.00 3.58 12.98
C PHE A 129 -21.26 2.54 13.83
N ILE A 130 -21.35 2.63 15.16
CA ILE A 130 -20.77 1.63 16.07
C ILE A 130 -21.43 0.26 15.88
N VAL A 131 -22.76 0.21 15.81
CA VAL A 131 -23.49 -1.05 15.58
C VAL A 131 -23.15 -1.65 14.22
N MET A 132 -23.03 -0.82 13.17
CA MET A 132 -22.59 -1.29 11.85
C MET A 132 -21.16 -1.84 11.88
N GLY A 133 -20.25 -1.19 12.61
CA GLY A 133 -18.89 -1.68 12.83
C GLY A 133 -18.86 -3.03 13.54
N ALA A 134 -19.67 -3.20 14.60
CA ALA A 134 -19.79 -4.47 15.31
C ALA A 134 -20.36 -5.59 14.42
N ALA A 135 -21.42 -5.30 13.66
CA ALA A 135 -22.00 -6.24 12.71
C ALA A 135 -20.99 -6.64 11.60
N GLY A 136 -20.27 -5.66 11.05
CA GLY A 136 -19.19 -5.91 10.08
C GLY A 136 -18.06 -6.77 10.64
N GLY A 137 -17.68 -6.54 11.90
CA GLY A 137 -16.70 -7.36 12.62
C GLY A 137 -17.15 -8.81 12.80
N LEU A 138 -18.40 -9.03 13.21
CA LEU A 138 -18.97 -10.38 13.34
C LEU A 138 -19.04 -11.12 12.00
N LEU A 139 -19.49 -10.44 10.94
CA LEU A 139 -19.52 -11.01 9.59
C LEU A 139 -18.10 -11.32 9.06
N GLY A 140 -17.12 -10.46 9.34
CA GLY A 140 -15.72 -10.68 9.00
C GLY A 140 -15.13 -11.89 9.74
N ALA A 141 -15.43 -12.05 11.04
CA ALA A 141 -15.01 -13.22 11.81
C ALA A 141 -15.63 -14.51 11.25
N LEU A 142 -16.93 -14.48 10.91
CA LEU A 142 -17.60 -15.61 10.27
C LEU A 142 -16.95 -15.97 8.93
N PHE A 143 -16.67 -14.98 8.08
CA PHE A 143 -15.99 -15.18 6.81
C PHE A 143 -14.61 -15.85 7.00
N ASN A 144 -13.83 -15.38 7.97
CA ASN A 144 -12.52 -15.96 8.28
C ASN A 144 -12.62 -17.42 8.74
N ILE A 145 -13.60 -17.75 9.60
CA ILE A 145 -13.83 -19.13 10.04
C ILE A 145 -14.18 -20.03 8.84
N LEU A 146 -15.12 -19.62 8.00
CA LEU A 146 -15.50 -20.39 6.81
C LEU A 146 -14.30 -20.61 5.87
N ASN A 147 -13.51 -19.56 5.62
CA ASN A 147 -12.33 -19.66 4.78
C ASN A 147 -11.21 -20.50 5.42
N TYR A 148 -11.12 -20.53 6.74
CA TYR A 148 -10.20 -21.39 7.48
C TYR A 148 -10.55 -22.88 7.28
N TRP A 149 -11.82 -23.26 7.47
CA TRP A 149 -12.27 -24.63 7.21
C TRP A 149 -12.07 -25.04 5.75
N LEU A 150 -12.37 -24.13 4.82
CA LEU A 150 -12.13 -24.37 3.39
C LEU A 150 -10.65 -24.57 3.08
N THR A 151 -9.77 -23.77 3.69
CA THR A 151 -8.32 -23.91 3.53
C THR A 151 -7.82 -25.25 4.08
N ILE A 152 -8.28 -25.68 5.25
CA ILE A 152 -7.94 -27.01 5.80
C ILE A 152 -8.39 -28.11 4.85
N PHE A 153 -9.62 -28.01 4.31
CA PHE A 153 -10.12 -28.99 3.36
C PHE A 153 -9.27 -29.04 2.07
N ARG A 154 -8.79 -27.89 1.58
CA ARG A 154 -7.92 -27.81 0.39
C ARG A 154 -6.50 -28.34 0.61
N ILE A 155 -6.00 -28.30 1.84
CA ILE A 155 -4.65 -28.78 2.18
C ILE A 155 -4.62 -30.30 2.35
N ARG A 156 -5.75 -30.90 2.77
CA ARG A 156 -5.92 -32.35 2.88
C ARG A 156 -6.09 -33.00 1.50
#